data_AF-A0A316MQM9-F1
#
_entry.id   AF-A0A316MQM9-F1
#
_cell.length_a   1.000
_cell.length_b   1.000
_cell.length_c   1.000
_cell.angle_alpha   90.00
_cell.angle_beta   90.00
_cell.angle_gamma   90.00
#
_symmetry.space_group_name_H-M   'P 1'
#
loop_
_entity.id
_entity.type
_entity.pdbx_description
1 polymer ?
#
loop_
_entity_poly.entity_id
_entity_poly.type
_entity_poly.pdbx_seq_one_letter_code
_entity_poly.pdbx_strand_id
1 'polypeptide(L)'
;MNRHYINILSIFFVSQLINCIVQWFLMKDSSGWMPGFGLAVLVTIVAAVLIRLEFRKRDRTLLRLIRASAEDGELDRSMIRPGDPVDEAVCRAHTASLERCHWYESILNTIPFGISVTDMEMRWTFCNDAALASMNKKAGECLGRHCSEKGGNLCNTPDCGIEQLRRGVTRLTNTLPSGRTMLLDLHYLLDRAGNRIGHVEVSKDITEETALRREAREASRRGRQEIVQRLSAAGEKLRDAASTLMGEIGQVKEQTVQASSRLVETATAMEEMNSTVLEVAKNAEDAAHASLTVHNEAETGARAMERTVSGMQSVQARSLGLKEDMLSLDVQARGIGEILTIIRDIADQTNLLALNAAIEAARAGDAGRGFAVVADEVRKLAEKTMSATHKVDEAVGAIQTGTDSSAQTVQDAVEAIDEVTGQAQQSGEALVHIAGLANDSSSQVQAIAAAATEQSAASEEINRNVADISKLSHNITQSMEVAAEEVTEILRQAQSIYDVLESIRGELERDNADAQAGTDMAN
;
A
#
# COMPACT_ATOMS: atom_id res chain seq x y z
N MET A 1 -32.92 -102.22 -9.23
CA MET A 1 -33.88 -103.34 -9.10
C MET A 1 -34.95 -103.17 -10.17
N ASN A 2 -35.13 -103.98 -11.22
CA ASN A 2 -34.96 -105.42 -11.25
C ASN A 2 -34.91 -105.99 -12.69
N ARG A 3 -34.02 -105.48 -13.55
CA ARG A 3 -33.67 -106.15 -14.83
C ARG A 3 -33.09 -107.56 -14.57
N HIS A 4 -32.45 -107.75 -13.41
CA HIS A 4 -32.02 -109.05 -12.91
C HIS A 4 -33.17 -110.00 -12.56
N TYR A 5 -34.28 -109.56 -11.95
CA TYR A 5 -35.42 -110.46 -11.71
C TYR A 5 -36.15 -110.86 -12.98
N ILE A 6 -36.23 -109.98 -13.98
CA ILE A 6 -36.81 -110.33 -15.29
C ILE A 6 -35.96 -111.40 -15.95
N ASN A 7 -34.63 -111.29 -15.89
CA ASN A 7 -33.75 -112.34 -16.42
C ASN A 7 -33.84 -113.64 -15.61
N ILE A 8 -33.93 -113.57 -14.26
CA ILE A 8 -34.08 -114.76 -13.41
C ILE A 8 -35.43 -115.46 -13.67
N LEU A 9 -36.54 -114.72 -13.78
CA LEU A 9 -37.85 -115.31 -14.12
C LEU A 9 -37.87 -115.87 -15.55
N SER A 10 -37.26 -115.18 -16.51
CA SER A 10 -37.12 -115.68 -17.89
C SER A 10 -36.34 -116.98 -17.94
N ILE A 11 -35.22 -117.06 -17.21
CA ILE A 11 -34.38 -118.27 -17.12
C ILE A 11 -35.15 -119.39 -16.41
N PHE A 12 -35.90 -119.09 -15.35
CA PHE A 12 -36.73 -120.08 -14.66
C PHE A 12 -37.83 -120.64 -15.56
N PHE A 13 -38.46 -119.79 -16.38
CA PHE A 13 -39.48 -120.20 -17.35
C PHE A 13 -38.92 -121.01 -18.51
N VAL A 14 -37.77 -120.61 -19.07
CA VAL A 14 -37.09 -121.36 -20.12
C VAL A 14 -36.58 -122.70 -19.59
N SER A 15 -36.07 -122.75 -18.35
CA SER A 15 -35.67 -123.99 -17.68
C SER A 15 -36.84 -124.96 -17.48
N GLN A 16 -38.00 -124.48 -17.04
CA GLN A 16 -39.21 -125.30 -16.92
C GLN A 16 -39.72 -125.80 -18.28
N LEU A 17 -39.63 -124.96 -19.33
CA LEU A 17 -40.00 -125.35 -20.68
C LEU A 17 -39.06 -126.44 -21.24
N ILE A 18 -37.75 -126.30 -21.04
CA ILE A 18 -36.74 -127.30 -21.43
C ILE A 18 -36.95 -128.59 -20.65
N ASN A 19 -37.23 -128.53 -19.34
CA ASN A 19 -37.48 -129.73 -18.53
C ASN A 19 -38.73 -130.48 -18.99
N CYS A 20 -39.79 -129.76 -19.38
CA CYS A 20 -40.98 -130.35 -20.01
C CYS A 20 -40.69 -131.00 -21.37
N ILE A 21 -39.84 -130.37 -22.20
CA ILE A 21 -39.44 -130.90 -23.52
C ILE A 21 -38.54 -132.14 -23.37
N VAL A 22 -37.63 -132.15 -22.38
CA VAL A 22 -36.74 -133.29 -22.09
C VAL A 22 -37.54 -134.49 -21.52
N GLN A 23 -38.51 -134.25 -20.63
CA GLN A 23 -39.42 -135.30 -20.17
C GLN A 23 -40.29 -135.87 -21.29
N TRP A 24 -40.70 -135.03 -22.26
CA TRP A 24 -41.43 -135.47 -23.45
C TRP A 24 -40.59 -136.35 -24.38
N PHE A 25 -39.29 -136.09 -24.51
CA PHE A 25 -38.37 -136.88 -25.36
C PHE A 25 -37.92 -138.20 -24.72
N LEU A 26 -37.82 -138.27 -23.39
CA LEU A 26 -37.39 -139.46 -22.65
C LEU A 26 -38.48 -140.54 -22.50
N MET A 27 -39.76 -140.21 -22.72
CA MET A 27 -40.89 -141.15 -22.60
C MET A 27 -41.34 -141.74 -23.94
N LYS A 28 -40.39 -142.21 -24.77
CA LYS A 28 -40.67 -142.80 -26.10
C LYS A 28 -41.25 -144.22 -26.07
N ASP A 29 -41.29 -144.89 -24.91
CA ASP A 29 -41.93 -146.20 -24.76
C ASP A 29 -42.84 -146.22 -23.52
N SER A 30 -44.10 -145.82 -23.68
CA SER A 30 -45.25 -146.33 -22.91
C SER A 30 -46.52 -145.63 -23.39
N SER A 31 -47.45 -146.41 -23.91
CA SER A 31 -48.75 -145.95 -24.38
C SER A 31 -49.70 -145.66 -23.20
N GLY A 32 -50.00 -144.38 -22.97
CA GLY A 32 -51.07 -143.96 -22.05
C GLY A 32 -51.11 -142.45 -21.82
N TRP A 33 -52.11 -141.77 -22.40
CA TRP A 33 -52.43 -140.34 -22.25
C TRP A 33 -52.58 -139.87 -20.79
N MET A 34 -52.08 -138.68 -20.43
CA MET A 34 -52.34 -138.04 -19.13
C MET A 34 -52.81 -136.56 -19.24
N PRO A 35 -53.79 -136.08 -18.43
CA PRO A 35 -54.48 -134.78 -18.59
C PRO A 35 -53.79 -133.55 -17.93
N GLY A 36 -52.54 -133.65 -17.48
CA GLY A 36 -51.89 -132.60 -16.66
C GLY A 36 -51.38 -131.34 -17.40
N PHE A 37 -51.22 -131.41 -18.72
CA PHE A 37 -50.53 -130.36 -19.50
C PHE A 37 -51.37 -129.07 -19.68
N GLY A 38 -52.71 -129.19 -19.64
CA GLY A 38 -53.60 -128.04 -19.85
C GLY A 38 -53.61 -127.03 -18.69
N LEU A 39 -53.41 -127.47 -17.44
CA LEU A 39 -53.54 -126.62 -16.26
C LEU A 39 -52.31 -125.69 -16.09
N ALA A 40 -51.11 -126.17 -16.37
CA ALA A 40 -49.87 -125.42 -16.19
C ALA A 40 -49.75 -124.24 -17.18
N VAL A 41 -50.18 -124.42 -18.43
CA VAL A 41 -50.19 -123.38 -19.47
C VAL A 41 -51.21 -122.28 -19.14
N LEU A 42 -52.35 -122.63 -18.55
CA LEU A 42 -53.39 -121.66 -18.20
C LEU A 42 -52.94 -120.71 -17.08
N VAL A 43 -52.27 -121.23 -16.04
CA VAL A 43 -51.77 -120.43 -14.90
C VAL A 43 -50.69 -119.43 -15.35
N THR A 44 -49.84 -119.82 -16.29
CA THR A 44 -48.78 -118.93 -16.83
C THR A 44 -49.36 -117.77 -17.62
N ILE A 45 -50.36 -118.03 -18.47
CA ILE A 45 -51.01 -117.00 -19.26
C ILE A 45 -51.74 -116.01 -18.35
N VAL A 46 -52.45 -116.47 -17.33
CA VAL A 46 -53.16 -115.60 -16.37
C VAL A 46 -52.18 -114.73 -15.58
N ALA A 47 -51.07 -115.28 -15.09
CA ALA A 47 -50.06 -114.49 -14.38
C ALA A 47 -49.40 -113.43 -15.29
N ALA A 48 -49.09 -113.77 -16.54
CA ALA A 48 -48.54 -112.82 -17.51
C ALA A 48 -49.52 -111.69 -17.85
N VAL A 49 -50.82 -111.99 -17.96
CA VAL A 49 -51.87 -110.99 -18.20
C VAL A 49 -52.05 -110.06 -17.01
N LEU A 50 -52.05 -110.58 -15.77
CA LEU A 50 -52.16 -109.76 -14.56
C LEU A 50 -50.96 -108.81 -14.37
N ILE A 51 -49.73 -109.31 -14.57
CA ILE A 51 -48.53 -108.47 -14.51
C ILE A 51 -48.56 -107.37 -15.59
N ARG A 52 -49.03 -107.71 -16.81
CA ARG A 52 -49.15 -106.73 -17.90
C ARG A 52 -50.23 -105.68 -17.64
N LEU A 53 -51.34 -106.04 -17.01
CA LEU A 53 -52.41 -105.11 -16.62
C LEU A 53 -51.94 -104.12 -15.54
N GLU A 54 -51.19 -104.59 -14.55
CA GLU A 54 -50.69 -103.75 -13.45
C GLU A 54 -49.63 -102.74 -13.93
N PHE A 55 -48.73 -103.16 -14.83
CA PHE A 55 -47.77 -102.25 -15.47
C PHE A 55 -48.44 -101.21 -16.37
N ARG A 56 -49.49 -101.58 -17.13
CA ARG A 56 -50.22 -100.65 -18.01
C ARG A 56 -50.98 -99.57 -17.24
N LYS A 57 -51.46 -99.88 -16.03
CA LYS A 57 -52.05 -98.90 -15.10
C LYS A 57 -51.00 -97.91 -14.56
N ARG A 58 -49.77 -98.37 -14.33
CA ARG A 58 -48.68 -97.53 -13.79
C ARG A 58 -48.21 -96.48 -14.80
N ASP A 59 -47.94 -96.87 -16.05
CA ASP A 59 -47.52 -95.93 -17.11
C ASP A 59 -48.54 -94.82 -17.38
N ARG A 60 -49.84 -95.14 -17.40
CA ARG A 60 -50.89 -94.15 -17.63
C ARG A 60 -51.00 -93.10 -16.54
N THR A 61 -50.69 -93.45 -15.29
CA THR A 61 -50.78 -92.51 -14.16
C THR A 61 -49.56 -91.60 -14.16
N LEU A 62 -48.36 -92.15 -14.37
CA LEU A 62 -47.12 -91.40 -14.47
C LEU A 62 -47.14 -90.39 -15.63
N LEU A 63 -47.64 -90.81 -16.80
CA LEU A 63 -47.80 -89.92 -17.96
C LEU A 63 -48.82 -88.81 -17.73
N ARG A 64 -49.84 -89.03 -16.87
CA ARG A 64 -50.78 -87.96 -16.50
C ARG A 64 -50.15 -86.98 -15.50
N LEU A 65 -49.40 -87.46 -14.51
CA LEU A 65 -48.68 -86.61 -13.55
C LEU A 65 -47.61 -85.75 -14.25
N ILE A 66 -46.85 -86.32 -15.19
CA ILE A 66 -45.85 -85.58 -15.98
C ILE A 66 -46.53 -84.55 -16.90
N ARG A 67 -47.71 -84.86 -17.46
CA ARG A 67 -48.46 -83.92 -18.29
C ARG A 67 -49.06 -82.79 -17.46
N ALA A 68 -49.58 -83.12 -16.28
CA ALA A 68 -50.10 -82.14 -15.31
C ALA A 68 -48.98 -81.27 -14.70
N SER A 69 -47.76 -81.78 -14.55
CA SER A 69 -46.60 -80.97 -14.12
C SER A 69 -46.02 -80.12 -15.25
N ALA A 70 -46.38 -80.38 -16.51
CA ALA A 70 -45.95 -79.60 -17.67
C ALA A 70 -46.92 -78.46 -18.00
N GLU A 71 -48.12 -78.46 -17.40
CA GLU A 71 -49.05 -77.34 -17.42
C GLU A 71 -48.81 -76.54 -16.14
N ASP A 72 -48.39 -75.28 -16.26
CA ASP A 72 -47.95 -74.39 -15.15
C ASP A 72 -49.07 -74.11 -14.11
N GLY A 73 -49.40 -75.10 -13.28
CA GLY A 73 -50.41 -75.03 -12.25
C GLY A 73 -50.11 -75.92 -11.04
N GLU A 74 -50.82 -75.73 -9.93
CA GLU A 74 -50.71 -76.62 -8.78
C GLU A 74 -51.10 -78.06 -9.17
N LEU A 75 -50.23 -79.03 -8.86
CA LEU A 75 -50.53 -80.44 -9.07
C LEU A 75 -51.71 -80.85 -8.18
N ASP A 76 -52.74 -81.42 -8.79
CA ASP A 76 -53.87 -82.02 -8.08
C ASP A 76 -53.36 -83.17 -7.19
N ARG A 77 -53.37 -82.94 -5.88
CA ARG A 77 -52.89 -83.90 -4.86
C ARG A 77 -53.66 -85.22 -4.89
N SER A 78 -54.87 -85.26 -5.46
CA SER A 78 -55.65 -86.50 -5.62
C SER A 78 -55.04 -87.47 -6.65
N MET A 79 -54.13 -86.98 -7.51
CA MET A 79 -53.41 -87.79 -8.49
C MET A 79 -52.19 -88.51 -7.92
N ILE A 80 -51.78 -88.19 -6.68
CA ILE A 80 -50.57 -88.70 -6.03
C ILE A 80 -50.92 -89.93 -5.19
N ARG A 81 -50.21 -91.05 -5.41
CA ARG A 81 -50.39 -92.24 -4.55
C ARG A 81 -49.52 -92.12 -3.29
N PRO A 82 -50.10 -92.25 -2.09
CA PRO A 82 -49.32 -92.18 -0.85
C PRO A 82 -48.26 -93.30 -0.79
N GLY A 83 -46.98 -92.94 -0.65
CA GLY A 83 -45.86 -93.87 -0.52
C GLY A 83 -45.25 -94.40 -1.82
N ASP A 84 -45.66 -93.91 -3.00
CA ASP A 84 -44.95 -94.22 -4.26
C ASP A 84 -43.73 -93.30 -4.45
N PRO A 85 -42.49 -93.82 -4.48
CA PRO A 85 -41.28 -93.01 -4.55
C PRO A 85 -41.17 -92.11 -5.80
N VAL A 86 -41.84 -92.48 -6.90
CA VAL A 86 -41.75 -91.74 -8.17
C VAL A 86 -42.73 -90.56 -8.18
N ASP A 87 -43.97 -90.76 -7.73
CA ASP A 87 -44.98 -89.70 -7.65
C ASP A 87 -44.53 -88.58 -6.70
N GLU A 88 -43.92 -88.94 -5.55
CA GLU A 88 -43.37 -87.96 -4.61
C GLU A 88 -42.17 -87.18 -5.18
N ALA A 89 -41.30 -87.81 -5.97
CA ALA A 89 -40.15 -87.14 -6.57
C ALA A 89 -40.58 -86.11 -7.62
N VAL A 90 -41.60 -86.44 -8.43
CA VAL A 90 -42.20 -85.51 -9.40
C VAL A 90 -42.87 -84.33 -8.68
N CYS A 91 -43.62 -84.59 -7.60
CA CYS A 91 -44.26 -83.53 -6.84
C CYS A 91 -43.24 -82.58 -6.19
N ARG A 92 -42.19 -83.12 -5.54
CA ARG A 92 -41.11 -82.29 -4.95
C ARG A 92 -40.40 -81.44 -6.01
N ALA A 93 -40.10 -82.00 -7.18
CA ALA A 93 -39.46 -81.26 -8.27
C ALA A 93 -40.36 -80.14 -8.82
N HIS A 94 -41.67 -80.40 -8.98
CA HIS A 94 -42.65 -79.42 -9.45
C HIS A 94 -42.86 -78.29 -8.43
N THR A 95 -43.08 -78.63 -7.15
CA THR A 95 -43.23 -77.63 -6.08
C THR A 95 -41.98 -76.77 -5.94
N ALA A 96 -40.78 -77.36 -5.97
CA ALA A 96 -39.54 -76.59 -5.93
C ALA A 96 -39.34 -75.68 -7.15
N SER A 97 -39.91 -76.04 -8.31
CA SER A 97 -39.91 -75.20 -9.51
C SER A 97 -40.89 -74.02 -9.35
N LEU A 98 -42.11 -74.28 -8.88
CA LEU A 98 -43.12 -73.25 -8.60
C LEU A 98 -42.66 -72.25 -7.53
N GLU A 99 -42.09 -72.73 -6.42
CA GLU A 99 -41.53 -71.87 -5.36
C GLU A 99 -40.42 -70.97 -5.89
N ARG A 100 -39.59 -71.48 -6.81
CA ARG A 100 -38.53 -70.69 -7.44
C ARG A 100 -39.07 -69.64 -8.41
N CYS A 101 -40.09 -69.97 -9.20
CA CYS A 101 -40.79 -69.00 -10.04
C CYS A 101 -41.41 -67.88 -9.21
N HIS A 102 -42.09 -68.23 -8.11
CA HIS A 102 -42.67 -67.25 -7.19
C HIS A 102 -41.62 -66.37 -6.51
N TRP A 103 -40.46 -66.94 -6.15
CA TRP A 103 -39.35 -66.18 -5.60
C TRP A 103 -38.79 -65.15 -6.61
N TYR A 104 -38.59 -65.54 -7.88
CA TYR A 104 -38.15 -64.60 -8.92
C TYR A 104 -39.19 -63.51 -9.19
N GLU A 105 -40.48 -63.85 -9.24
CA GLU A 105 -41.56 -62.88 -9.35
C GLU A 105 -41.56 -61.88 -8.19
N SER A 106 -41.39 -62.37 -6.95
CA SER A 106 -41.30 -61.52 -5.76
C SER A 106 -40.12 -60.54 -5.82
N ILE A 107 -38.96 -60.98 -6.31
CA ILE A 107 -37.81 -60.09 -6.55
C ILE A 107 -38.18 -59.00 -7.55
N LEU A 108 -38.77 -59.37 -8.69
CA LEU A 108 -39.14 -58.43 -9.75
C LEU A 108 -40.23 -57.44 -9.30
N ASN A 109 -41.18 -57.86 -8.47
CA ASN A 109 -42.22 -57.00 -7.90
C ASN A 109 -41.69 -56.02 -6.84
N THR A 110 -40.58 -56.35 -6.18
CA THR A 110 -39.94 -55.44 -5.20
C THR A 110 -39.15 -54.32 -5.87
N ILE A 111 -38.82 -54.45 -7.17
CA ILE A 111 -38.08 -53.42 -7.91
C ILE A 111 -39.02 -52.24 -8.20
N PRO A 112 -38.65 -51.00 -7.83
CA PRO A 112 -39.51 -49.82 -8.00
C PRO A 112 -39.60 -49.32 -9.47
N PHE A 113 -38.97 -50.03 -10.40
CA PHE A 113 -39.01 -49.74 -11.84
C PHE A 113 -40.05 -50.63 -12.51
N GLY A 114 -40.76 -50.10 -13.50
CA GLY A 114 -41.74 -50.88 -14.24
C GLY A 114 -41.04 -51.85 -15.19
N ILE A 115 -41.10 -53.15 -14.89
CA ILE A 115 -40.56 -54.23 -15.71
C ILE A 115 -41.71 -54.90 -16.45
N SER A 116 -41.66 -54.90 -17.78
CA SER A 116 -42.57 -55.67 -18.62
C SER A 116 -41.79 -56.55 -19.59
N VAL A 117 -42.28 -57.76 -19.79
CA VAL A 117 -41.67 -58.76 -20.66
C VAL A 117 -42.70 -59.19 -21.68
N THR A 118 -42.29 -59.27 -22.94
CA THR A 118 -43.15 -59.76 -24.02
C THR A 118 -42.51 -60.94 -24.73
N ASP A 119 -43.32 -61.73 -25.44
CA ASP A 119 -42.83 -62.64 -26.47
C ASP A 119 -42.34 -61.87 -27.72
N MET A 120 -41.94 -62.61 -28.76
CA MET A 120 -41.44 -62.04 -30.02
C MET A 120 -42.53 -61.32 -30.82
N GLU A 121 -43.80 -61.67 -30.61
CA GLU A 121 -44.98 -61.02 -31.18
C GLU A 121 -45.53 -59.88 -30.30
N MET A 122 -44.72 -59.41 -29.34
CA MET A 122 -45.04 -58.31 -28.42
C MET A 122 -46.26 -58.56 -27.52
N ARG A 123 -46.60 -59.81 -27.22
CA ARG A 123 -47.62 -60.12 -26.20
C ARG A 123 -46.98 -60.23 -24.83
N TRP A 124 -47.56 -59.61 -23.81
CA TRP A 124 -47.01 -59.65 -22.47
C TRP A 124 -47.00 -61.06 -21.89
N THR A 125 -45.82 -61.48 -21.44
CA THR A 125 -45.59 -62.74 -20.74
C THR A 125 -45.35 -62.53 -19.25
N PHE A 126 -44.92 -61.33 -18.85
CA PHE A 126 -44.76 -60.93 -17.46
C PHE A 126 -44.82 -59.41 -17.32
N CYS A 127 -45.44 -58.90 -16.25
CA CYS A 127 -45.37 -57.50 -15.84
C CYS A 127 -45.25 -57.47 -14.32
N ASN A 128 -44.28 -56.73 -13.79
CA ASN A 128 -44.19 -56.54 -12.35
C ASN A 128 -45.22 -55.53 -11.83
N ASP A 129 -45.39 -55.48 -10.51
CA ASP A 129 -46.35 -54.58 -9.86
C ASP A 129 -46.16 -53.11 -10.24
N ALA A 130 -44.92 -52.64 -10.36
CA ALA A 130 -44.61 -51.26 -10.76
C ALA A 130 -45.04 -50.97 -12.22
N ALA A 131 -44.85 -51.92 -13.15
CA ALA A 131 -45.31 -51.78 -14.53
C ALA A 131 -46.83 -51.76 -14.60
N LEU A 132 -47.49 -52.66 -13.87
CA LEU A 132 -48.95 -52.75 -13.78
C LEU A 132 -49.56 -51.46 -13.20
N ALA A 133 -48.98 -50.93 -12.13
CA ALA A 133 -49.37 -49.65 -11.54
C ALA A 133 -49.21 -48.49 -12.53
N SER A 134 -48.11 -48.45 -13.31
CA SER A 134 -47.89 -47.41 -14.32
C SER A 134 -48.92 -47.43 -15.46
N MET A 135 -49.47 -48.60 -15.76
CA MET A 135 -50.48 -48.82 -16.81
C MET A 135 -51.91 -48.74 -16.27
N ASN A 136 -52.09 -48.65 -14.95
CA ASN A 136 -53.38 -48.78 -14.26
C ASN A 136 -54.12 -50.07 -14.66
N LYS A 137 -53.41 -51.21 -14.65
CA LYS A 137 -53.94 -52.54 -15.00
C LYS A 137 -53.61 -53.58 -13.94
N LYS A 138 -54.35 -54.69 -13.91
CA LYS A 138 -54.02 -55.88 -13.09
C LYS A 138 -53.30 -56.94 -13.92
N ALA A 139 -52.51 -57.81 -13.28
CA ALA A 139 -51.71 -58.84 -13.97
C ALA A 139 -52.53 -59.67 -14.98
N GLY A 140 -53.71 -60.15 -14.58
CA GLY A 140 -54.60 -60.92 -15.45
C GLY A 140 -55.20 -60.16 -16.63
N GLU A 141 -55.09 -58.83 -16.67
CA GLU A 141 -55.56 -57.98 -17.77
C GLU A 141 -54.46 -57.72 -18.82
N CYS A 142 -53.20 -58.01 -18.49
CA CYS A 142 -52.05 -57.81 -19.35
C CYS A 142 -51.57 -59.10 -20.02
N LEU A 143 -51.52 -60.22 -19.28
CA LEU A 143 -50.92 -61.45 -19.78
C LEU A 143 -51.61 -61.96 -21.07
N GLY A 144 -50.80 -62.30 -22.06
CA GLY A 144 -51.23 -62.78 -23.38
C GLY A 144 -51.75 -61.69 -24.33
N ARG A 145 -51.92 -60.46 -23.86
CA ARG A 145 -52.35 -59.31 -24.68
C ARG A 145 -51.18 -58.60 -25.33
N HIS A 146 -51.42 -57.97 -26.47
CA HIS A 146 -50.39 -57.22 -27.19
C HIS A 146 -50.00 -55.96 -26.39
N CYS A 147 -48.70 -55.66 -26.29
CA CYS A 147 -48.18 -54.59 -25.44
C CYS A 147 -48.67 -53.19 -25.86
N SER A 148 -49.13 -53.04 -27.11
CA SER A 148 -49.77 -51.80 -27.58
C SER A 148 -51.05 -51.45 -26.83
N GLU A 149 -51.69 -52.41 -26.17
CA GLU A 149 -52.81 -52.17 -25.26
C GLU A 149 -52.41 -51.35 -24.02
N LYS A 150 -51.11 -51.12 -23.80
CA LYS A 150 -50.59 -50.14 -22.84
C LYS A 150 -51.17 -48.74 -23.11
N GLY A 151 -51.45 -48.42 -24.38
CA GLY A 151 -52.00 -47.12 -24.76
C GLY A 151 -51.00 -45.96 -24.57
N GLY A 152 -49.70 -46.25 -24.55
CA GLY A 152 -48.66 -45.22 -24.49
C GLY A 152 -48.61 -44.38 -25.77
N ASN A 153 -48.07 -43.17 -25.67
CA ASN A 153 -47.94 -42.23 -26.80
C ASN A 153 -47.03 -42.74 -27.94
N LEU A 154 -46.11 -43.67 -27.66
CA LEU A 154 -45.25 -44.30 -28.67
C LEU A 154 -45.79 -45.65 -29.16
N CYS A 155 -46.90 -46.15 -28.62
CA CYS A 155 -47.43 -47.44 -29.02
C CYS A 155 -47.95 -47.39 -30.47
N ASN A 156 -47.70 -48.45 -31.24
CA ASN A 156 -48.04 -48.55 -32.67
C ASN A 156 -47.33 -47.53 -33.58
N THR A 157 -46.27 -46.88 -33.11
CA THR A 157 -45.41 -46.04 -33.96
C THR A 157 -44.06 -46.73 -34.20
N PRO A 158 -43.30 -46.32 -35.23
CA PRO A 158 -41.90 -46.71 -35.41
C PRO A 158 -40.99 -46.40 -34.21
N ASP A 159 -41.44 -45.56 -33.30
CA ASP A 159 -40.71 -45.08 -32.11
C ASP A 159 -41.10 -45.84 -30.83
N CYS A 160 -41.97 -46.85 -30.94
CA CYS A 160 -42.23 -47.79 -29.87
C CYS A 160 -40.93 -48.46 -29.41
N GLY A 161 -40.76 -48.66 -28.10
CA GLY A 161 -39.50 -49.15 -27.53
C GLY A 161 -39.02 -50.47 -28.12
N ILE A 162 -39.92 -51.42 -28.39
CA ILE A 162 -39.53 -52.70 -29.00
C ILE A 162 -39.08 -52.52 -30.46
N GLU A 163 -39.71 -51.62 -31.23
CA GLU A 163 -39.28 -51.32 -32.61
C GLU A 163 -37.94 -50.59 -32.65
N GLN A 164 -37.70 -49.71 -31.68
CA GLN A 164 -36.40 -49.06 -31.48
C GLN A 164 -35.32 -50.08 -31.11
N LEU A 165 -35.62 -51.06 -30.24
CA LEU A 165 -34.72 -52.16 -29.94
C LEU A 165 -34.40 -53.03 -31.16
N ARG A 166 -35.37 -53.26 -32.05
CA ARG A 166 -35.14 -53.95 -33.34
C ARG A 166 -34.16 -53.20 -34.25
N ARG A 167 -34.07 -51.88 -34.09
CA ARG A 167 -33.13 -51.00 -34.79
C ARG A 167 -31.81 -50.80 -34.04
N GLY A 168 -31.62 -51.47 -32.90
CA GLY A 168 -30.39 -51.41 -32.10
C GLY A 168 -30.40 -50.36 -31.00
N VAL A 169 -31.51 -49.64 -30.78
CA VAL A 169 -31.65 -48.67 -29.70
C VAL A 169 -32.11 -49.39 -28.43
N THR A 170 -31.21 -49.57 -27.49
CA THR A 170 -31.48 -50.29 -26.23
C THR A 170 -31.93 -49.38 -25.08
N ARG A 171 -31.80 -48.07 -25.25
CA ARG A 171 -32.18 -47.07 -24.25
C ARG A 171 -32.77 -45.86 -24.95
N LEU A 172 -33.96 -45.43 -24.53
CA LEU A 172 -34.58 -44.22 -25.04
C LEU A 172 -35.34 -43.49 -23.93
N THR A 173 -35.51 -42.20 -24.12
CA THR A 173 -36.27 -41.33 -23.20
C THR A 173 -37.56 -40.92 -23.90
N ASN A 174 -38.69 -41.08 -23.22
CA ASN A 174 -39.99 -40.74 -23.74
C ASN A 174 -40.69 -39.76 -22.81
N THR A 175 -41.13 -38.62 -23.35
CA THR A 175 -41.97 -37.68 -22.60
C THR A 175 -43.43 -37.99 -22.88
N LEU A 176 -44.13 -38.45 -21.84
CA LEU A 176 -45.57 -38.73 -21.89
C LEU A 176 -46.35 -37.41 -22.01
N PRO A 177 -47.56 -37.42 -22.61
CA PRO A 177 -48.45 -36.25 -22.66
C PRO A 177 -48.80 -35.66 -21.29
N SER A 178 -48.68 -36.46 -20.22
CA SER A 178 -48.83 -36.02 -18.83
C SER A 178 -47.67 -35.14 -18.32
N GLY A 179 -46.63 -34.91 -19.12
CA GLY A 179 -45.42 -34.17 -18.74
C GLY A 179 -44.35 -35.00 -18.03
N ARG A 180 -44.56 -36.30 -17.83
CA ARG A 180 -43.59 -37.21 -17.21
C ARG A 180 -42.56 -37.69 -18.24
N THR A 181 -41.28 -37.69 -17.87
CA THR A 181 -40.18 -38.20 -18.69
C THR A 181 -39.78 -39.59 -18.20
N MET A 182 -40.02 -40.60 -19.04
CA MET A 182 -39.73 -42.00 -18.76
C MET A 182 -38.45 -42.43 -19.49
N LEU A 183 -37.50 -43.00 -18.76
CA LEU A 183 -36.37 -43.74 -19.32
C LEU A 183 -36.78 -45.19 -19.54
N LEU A 184 -36.59 -45.69 -20.75
CA LEU A 184 -36.94 -47.05 -21.18
C LEU A 184 -35.66 -47.78 -21.57
N ASP A 185 -35.31 -48.80 -20.79
CA ASP A 185 -34.20 -49.72 -21.05
C ASP A 185 -34.75 -51.04 -21.60
N LEU A 186 -34.35 -51.36 -22.82
CA LEU A 186 -34.93 -52.41 -23.65
C LEU A 186 -33.85 -53.42 -24.04
N HIS A 187 -34.10 -54.69 -23.75
CA HIS A 187 -33.17 -55.78 -24.06
C HIS A 187 -33.95 -57.00 -24.57
N TYR A 188 -33.29 -57.84 -25.38
CA TYR A 188 -33.88 -59.11 -25.78
C TYR A 188 -33.82 -60.12 -24.62
N LEU A 189 -34.92 -60.82 -24.38
CA LEU A 189 -34.95 -61.99 -23.52
C LEU A 189 -34.37 -63.18 -24.29
N LEU A 190 -33.42 -63.90 -23.68
CA LEU A 190 -32.71 -65.01 -24.33
C LEU A 190 -33.02 -66.35 -23.67
N ASP A 191 -33.13 -67.41 -24.46
CA ASP A 191 -33.16 -68.78 -23.96
C ASP A 191 -31.76 -69.29 -23.58
N ARG A 192 -31.69 -70.54 -23.08
CA ARG A 192 -30.42 -71.20 -22.71
C ARG A 192 -29.46 -71.39 -23.90
N ALA A 193 -29.97 -71.45 -25.12
CA ALA A 193 -29.18 -71.57 -26.35
C ALA A 193 -28.76 -70.22 -26.93
N GLY A 194 -29.20 -69.10 -26.32
CA GLY A 194 -28.91 -67.74 -26.76
C GLY A 194 -29.87 -67.20 -27.82
N ASN A 195 -30.97 -67.92 -28.12
CA ASN A 195 -31.97 -67.42 -29.06
C ASN A 195 -32.84 -66.36 -28.39
N ARG A 196 -33.25 -65.35 -29.17
CA ARG A 196 -34.18 -64.32 -28.73
C ARG A 196 -35.57 -64.92 -28.62
N ILE A 197 -36.14 -64.88 -27.43
CA ILE A 197 -37.48 -65.42 -27.12
C ILE A 197 -38.48 -64.33 -26.73
N GLY A 198 -38.03 -63.09 -26.64
CA GLY A 198 -38.87 -61.97 -26.25
C GLY A 198 -38.09 -60.69 -26.01
N HIS A 199 -38.73 -59.76 -25.31
CA HIS A 199 -38.17 -58.46 -24.98
C HIS A 199 -38.43 -58.16 -23.50
N VAL A 200 -37.49 -57.49 -22.85
CA VAL A 200 -37.63 -56.94 -21.50
C VAL A 200 -37.52 -55.43 -21.60
N GLU A 201 -38.54 -54.72 -21.13
CA GLU A 201 -38.59 -53.27 -20.98
C GLU A 201 -38.54 -52.95 -19.49
N VAL A 202 -37.54 -52.18 -19.07
CA VAL A 202 -37.46 -51.57 -17.74
C VAL A 202 -37.72 -50.08 -17.89
N SER A 203 -38.74 -49.58 -17.21
CA SER A 203 -39.18 -48.18 -17.27
C SER A 203 -38.96 -47.47 -15.94
N LYS A 204 -38.28 -46.33 -15.97
CA LYS A 204 -38.01 -45.48 -14.80
C LYS A 204 -38.51 -44.06 -15.08
N ASP A 205 -39.27 -43.49 -14.14
CA ASP A 205 -39.59 -42.06 -14.18
C ASP A 205 -38.33 -41.26 -13.79
N ILE A 206 -37.87 -40.41 -14.70
CA ILE A 206 -36.69 -39.55 -14.51
C ILE A 206 -37.06 -38.05 -14.54
N THR A 207 -38.35 -37.70 -14.44
CA THR A 207 -38.84 -36.31 -14.55
C THR A 207 -38.16 -35.37 -13.55
N GLU A 208 -38.09 -35.79 -12.28
CA GLU A 208 -37.44 -35.00 -11.22
C GLU A 208 -35.92 -34.92 -11.44
N GLU A 209 -35.29 -36.02 -11.86
CA GLU A 209 -33.85 -36.08 -12.13
C GLU A 209 -33.44 -35.16 -13.30
N THR A 210 -34.25 -35.10 -14.36
CA THR A 210 -34.00 -34.24 -15.52
C THR A 210 -34.31 -32.77 -15.21
N ALA A 211 -35.38 -32.48 -14.46
CA ALA A 211 -35.72 -31.14 -14.01
C ALA A 211 -34.62 -30.54 -13.12
N LEU A 212 -34.18 -31.28 -12.08
CA LEU A 212 -33.10 -30.85 -11.19
C LEU A 212 -31.77 -30.64 -11.95
N ARG A 213 -31.44 -31.53 -12.90
CA ARG A 213 -30.25 -31.35 -13.75
C ARG A 213 -30.33 -30.10 -14.63
N ARG A 214 -31.52 -29.79 -15.18
CA ARG A 214 -31.73 -28.59 -15.98
C ARG A 214 -31.62 -27.33 -15.13
N GLU A 215 -32.28 -27.29 -13.97
CA GLU A 215 -32.19 -26.18 -13.02
C GLU A 215 -30.75 -25.94 -12.54
N ALA A 216 -30.01 -27.01 -12.22
CA ALA A 216 -28.60 -26.92 -11.84
C ALA A 216 -27.72 -26.35 -12.96
N ARG A 217 -27.97 -26.75 -14.23
CA ARG A 217 -27.27 -26.19 -15.40
C ARG A 217 -27.60 -24.72 -15.61
N GLU A 218 -28.87 -24.33 -15.52
CA GLU A 218 -29.31 -22.95 -15.67
C GLU A 218 -28.80 -22.05 -14.52
N ALA A 219 -28.79 -22.56 -13.28
CA ALA A 219 -28.21 -21.88 -12.13
C ALA A 219 -26.69 -21.70 -12.27
N SER A 220 -25.97 -22.74 -12.68
CA SER A 220 -24.52 -22.67 -12.94
C SER A 220 -24.20 -21.70 -14.09
N ARG A 221 -25.00 -21.68 -15.15
CA ARG A 221 -24.87 -20.72 -16.26
C ARG A 221 -25.06 -19.28 -15.78
N ARG A 222 -26.13 -19.01 -15.02
CA ARG A 222 -26.38 -17.68 -14.44
C ARG A 222 -25.24 -17.25 -13.50
N GLY A 223 -24.78 -18.16 -12.64
CA GLY A 223 -23.65 -17.91 -11.75
C GLY A 223 -22.36 -17.57 -12.52
N ARG A 224 -22.03 -18.31 -13.58
CA ARG A 224 -20.87 -18.01 -14.44
C ARG A 224 -21.01 -16.65 -15.13
N GLN A 225 -22.18 -16.31 -15.68
CA GLN A 225 -22.41 -15.01 -16.31
C GLN A 225 -22.26 -13.85 -15.31
N GLU A 226 -22.80 -14.00 -14.11
CA GLU A 226 -22.67 -12.99 -13.05
C GLU A 226 -21.21 -12.82 -12.60
N ILE A 227 -20.48 -13.93 -12.44
CA ILE A 227 -19.04 -13.90 -12.12
C ILE A 227 -18.27 -13.17 -13.21
N VAL A 228 -18.53 -13.46 -14.48
CA VAL A 228 -17.87 -12.79 -15.61
C VAL A 228 -18.13 -11.29 -15.57
N GLN A 229 -19.39 -10.85 -15.40
CA GLN A 229 -19.71 -9.43 -15.33
C GLN A 229 -19.03 -8.73 -14.16
N ARG A 230 -19.06 -9.35 -12.96
CA ARG A 230 -18.42 -8.78 -11.76
C ARG A 230 -16.90 -8.68 -11.91
N LEU A 231 -16.26 -9.72 -12.45
CA LEU A 231 -14.81 -9.73 -12.68
C LEU A 231 -14.39 -8.79 -13.80
N SER A 232 -15.16 -8.67 -14.89
CA SER A 232 -14.90 -7.68 -15.94
C SER A 232 -14.96 -6.26 -15.38
N ALA A 233 -16.00 -5.92 -14.62
CA ALA A 233 -16.12 -4.61 -13.99
C ALA A 233 -15.01 -4.34 -12.96
N ALA A 234 -14.57 -5.36 -12.22
CA ALA A 234 -13.44 -5.25 -11.31
C ALA A 234 -12.11 -5.06 -12.06
N GLY A 235 -11.90 -5.77 -13.18
CA GLY A 235 -10.74 -5.62 -14.05
C GLY A 235 -10.63 -4.24 -14.69
N GLU A 236 -11.74 -3.67 -15.17
CA GLU A 236 -11.78 -2.29 -15.68
C GLU A 236 -11.37 -1.29 -14.61
N LYS A 237 -11.98 -1.38 -13.43
CA LYS A 237 -11.65 -0.50 -12.29
C LYS A 237 -10.19 -0.63 -11.87
N LEU A 238 -9.64 -1.84 -11.86
CA LEU A 238 -8.25 -2.09 -11.52
C LEU A 238 -7.30 -1.44 -12.54
N ARG A 239 -7.61 -1.57 -13.84
CA ARG A 239 -6.83 -0.96 -14.92
C ARG A 239 -6.87 0.56 -14.85
N ASP A 240 -8.05 1.13 -14.64
CA ASP A 240 -8.23 2.58 -14.53
C ASP A 240 -7.46 3.13 -13.32
N ALA A 241 -7.60 2.49 -12.16
CA ALA A 241 -6.87 2.86 -10.95
C ALA A 241 -5.34 2.76 -11.13
N ALA A 242 -4.86 1.69 -11.77
CA ALA A 242 -3.44 1.52 -12.07
C ALA A 242 -2.92 2.60 -13.05
N SER A 243 -3.70 2.95 -14.09
CA SER A 243 -3.32 4.01 -15.03
C SER A 243 -3.28 5.38 -14.34
N THR A 244 -4.22 5.69 -13.45
CA THR A 244 -4.20 6.93 -12.66
C THR A 244 -2.96 6.96 -11.76
N LEU A 245 -2.67 5.85 -11.07
CA LEU A 245 -1.52 5.75 -10.18
C LEU A 245 -0.19 5.89 -10.92
N MET A 246 -0.06 5.34 -12.13
CA MET A 246 1.11 5.59 -13.00
C MET A 246 1.28 7.08 -13.33
N GLY A 247 0.19 7.79 -13.60
CA GLY A 247 0.22 9.23 -13.84
C GLY A 247 0.71 10.00 -12.61
N GLU A 248 0.19 9.67 -11.43
CA GLU A 248 0.60 10.28 -10.16
C GLU A 248 2.08 10.00 -9.84
N ILE A 249 2.55 8.77 -10.06
CA ILE A 249 3.98 8.41 -9.91
C ILE A 249 4.87 9.25 -10.82
N GLY A 250 4.47 9.43 -12.09
CA GLY A 250 5.18 10.28 -13.04
C GLY A 250 5.25 11.74 -12.58
N GLN A 251 4.14 12.28 -12.07
CA GLN A 251 4.08 13.63 -11.54
C GLN A 251 4.97 13.81 -10.31
N VAL A 252 4.95 12.87 -9.35
CA VAL A 252 5.81 12.93 -8.16
C VAL A 252 7.29 12.87 -8.55
N LYS A 253 7.65 12.03 -9.54
CA LYS A 253 9.03 11.96 -10.05
C LYS A 253 9.47 13.29 -10.63
N GLU A 254 8.65 13.93 -11.47
CA GLU A 254 8.96 15.25 -12.05
C GLU A 254 9.12 16.32 -10.96
N GLN A 255 8.19 16.38 -10.01
CA GLN A 255 8.24 17.33 -8.89
C GLN A 255 9.50 17.12 -8.03
N THR A 256 9.91 15.87 -7.82
CA THR A 256 11.11 15.53 -7.04
C THR A 256 12.39 15.98 -7.76
N VAL A 257 12.44 15.84 -9.09
CA VAL A 257 13.57 16.35 -9.91
C VAL A 257 13.64 17.88 -9.82
N GLN A 258 12.51 18.57 -9.94
CA GLN A 258 12.47 20.04 -9.78
C GLN A 258 12.90 20.47 -8.38
N ALA A 259 12.44 19.77 -7.33
CA ALA A 259 12.86 20.02 -5.96
C ALA A 259 14.37 19.84 -5.79
N SER A 260 14.95 18.77 -6.35
CA SER A 260 16.39 18.54 -6.34
C SER A 260 17.18 19.66 -7.01
N SER A 261 16.70 20.20 -8.14
CA SER A 261 17.34 21.34 -8.81
C SER A 261 17.34 22.58 -7.92
N ARG A 262 16.21 22.89 -7.29
CA ARG A 262 16.09 24.03 -6.36
C ARG A 262 16.97 23.88 -5.13
N LEU A 263 17.17 22.66 -4.65
CA LEU A 263 18.09 22.39 -3.54
C LEU A 263 19.55 22.67 -3.92
N VAL A 264 19.96 22.36 -5.15
CA VAL A 264 21.30 22.72 -5.64
C VAL A 264 21.48 24.24 -5.71
N GLU A 265 20.48 24.96 -6.25
CA GLU A 265 20.50 26.43 -6.25
C GLU A 265 20.56 27.00 -4.82
N THR A 266 19.79 26.42 -3.90
CA THR A 266 19.80 26.82 -2.49
C THR A 266 21.15 26.56 -1.85
N ALA A 267 21.77 25.40 -2.08
CA ALA A 267 23.10 25.08 -1.57
C ALA A 267 24.15 26.10 -2.04
N THR A 268 24.15 26.45 -3.33
CA THR A 268 25.05 27.47 -3.88
C THR A 268 24.82 28.83 -3.23
N ALA A 269 23.55 29.26 -3.09
CA ALA A 269 23.22 30.52 -2.43
C ALA A 269 23.66 30.55 -0.96
N MET A 270 23.58 29.41 -0.26
CA MET A 270 24.06 29.29 1.12
C MET A 270 25.59 29.35 1.21
N GLU A 271 26.31 28.82 0.23
CA GLU A 271 27.78 28.93 0.18
C GLU A 271 28.22 30.39 -0.06
N GLU A 272 27.56 31.08 -0.99
CA GLU A 272 27.77 32.51 -1.21
C GLU A 272 27.41 33.34 0.03
N MET A 273 26.31 32.99 0.71
CA MET A 273 25.92 33.61 1.98
C MET A 273 26.98 33.39 3.05
N ASN A 274 27.53 32.19 3.20
CA ASN A 274 28.57 31.92 4.20
C ASN A 274 29.84 32.74 3.93
N SER A 275 30.25 32.84 2.67
CA SER A 275 31.40 33.69 2.26
C SER A 275 31.18 35.16 2.62
N THR A 276 30.00 35.71 2.29
CA THR A 276 29.67 37.11 2.59
C THR A 276 29.54 37.38 4.08
N VAL A 277 29.02 36.43 4.86
CA VAL A 277 28.92 36.53 6.32
C VAL A 277 30.32 36.57 6.97
N LEU A 278 31.25 35.72 6.51
CA LEU A 278 32.64 35.76 6.98
C LEU A 278 33.33 37.09 6.65
N GLU A 279 33.04 37.66 5.47
CA GLU A 279 33.53 38.98 5.10
C GLU A 279 32.95 40.09 5.99
N VAL A 280 31.65 40.03 6.32
CA VAL A 280 31.01 40.97 7.26
C VAL A 280 31.63 40.86 8.65
N ALA A 281 31.87 39.64 9.16
CA ALA A 281 32.51 39.43 10.45
C ALA A 281 33.91 40.08 10.50
N LYS A 282 34.72 39.85 9.46
CA LYS A 282 36.05 40.45 9.34
C LYS A 282 35.99 41.98 9.23
N ASN A 283 35.12 42.51 8.38
CA ASN A 283 34.97 43.96 8.23
C ASN A 283 34.50 44.63 9.52
N ALA A 284 33.66 43.95 10.31
CA ALA A 284 33.27 44.40 11.62
C ALA A 284 34.48 44.42 12.58
N GLU A 285 35.29 43.37 12.62
CA GLU A 285 36.51 43.36 13.46
C GLU A 285 37.47 44.51 13.11
N ASP A 286 37.72 44.74 11.81
CA ASP A 286 38.55 45.84 11.33
C ASP A 286 37.96 47.22 11.72
N ALA A 287 36.64 47.39 11.59
CA ALA A 287 35.96 48.63 11.97
C ALA A 287 35.94 48.87 13.49
N ALA A 288 35.83 47.81 14.31
CA ALA A 288 35.92 47.90 15.76
C ALA A 288 37.33 48.33 16.20
N HIS A 289 38.36 47.80 15.55
CA HIS A 289 39.75 48.20 15.77
C HIS A 289 40.00 49.65 15.34
N ALA A 290 39.51 50.07 14.18
CA ALA A 290 39.59 51.46 13.73
C ALA A 290 38.92 52.43 14.71
N SER A 291 37.76 52.04 15.26
CA SER A 291 37.04 52.83 16.28
C SER A 291 37.84 52.96 17.57
N LEU A 292 38.52 51.90 18.03
CA LEU A 292 39.43 51.96 19.19
C LEU A 292 40.63 52.88 18.93
N THR A 293 41.19 52.89 17.72
CA THR A 293 42.25 53.83 17.35
C THR A 293 41.75 55.28 17.43
N VAL A 294 40.56 55.57 16.89
CA VAL A 294 39.95 56.90 17.00
C VAL A 294 39.72 57.31 18.45
N HIS A 295 39.25 56.38 19.29
CA HIS A 295 39.08 56.62 20.73
C HIS A 295 40.41 57.05 21.39
N ASN A 296 41.49 56.31 21.15
CA ASN A 296 42.81 56.59 21.73
C ASN A 296 43.41 57.92 21.23
N GLU A 297 43.26 58.22 19.94
CA GLU A 297 43.71 59.49 19.35
C GLU A 297 42.92 60.68 19.92
N ALA A 298 41.61 60.53 20.09
CA ALA A 298 40.76 61.55 20.68
C ALA A 298 41.09 61.79 22.17
N GLU A 299 41.33 60.74 22.96
CA GLU A 299 41.83 60.88 24.34
C GLU A 299 43.19 61.59 24.40
N THR A 300 44.09 61.26 23.48
CA THR A 300 45.41 61.88 23.40
C THR A 300 45.29 63.37 23.05
N GLY A 301 44.39 63.70 22.11
CA GLY A 301 44.04 65.07 21.77
C GLY A 301 43.43 65.84 22.94
N ALA A 302 42.50 65.25 23.69
CA ALA A 302 41.89 65.87 24.86
C ALA A 302 42.95 66.22 25.92
N ARG A 303 43.86 65.28 26.22
CA ARG A 303 45.02 65.51 27.11
C ARG A 303 45.98 66.58 26.58
N ALA A 304 46.12 66.73 25.26
CA ALA A 304 46.89 67.82 24.69
C ALA A 304 46.20 69.18 24.92
N MET A 305 44.88 69.26 24.77
CA MET A 305 44.11 70.48 25.06
C MET A 305 44.15 70.86 26.55
N GLU A 306 44.05 69.90 27.47
CA GLU A 306 44.22 70.16 28.91
C GLU A 306 45.59 70.80 29.22
N ARG A 307 46.66 70.29 28.59
CA ARG A 307 48.01 70.89 28.73
C ARG A 307 48.06 72.30 28.14
N THR A 308 47.40 72.54 27.01
CA THR A 308 47.29 73.88 26.40
C THR A 308 46.57 74.85 27.33
N VAL A 309 45.44 74.46 27.92
CA VAL A 309 44.69 75.27 28.90
C VAL A 309 45.56 75.61 30.11
N SER A 310 46.26 74.63 30.68
CA SER A 310 47.19 74.86 31.79
C SER A 310 48.34 75.79 31.41
N GLY A 311 48.87 75.65 30.18
CA GLY A 311 49.88 76.55 29.62
C GLY A 311 49.37 77.98 29.50
N MET A 312 48.16 78.18 28.98
CA MET A 312 47.55 79.50 28.81
C MET A 312 47.26 80.17 30.16
N GLN A 313 46.79 79.43 31.16
CA GLN A 313 46.63 79.95 32.53
C GLN A 313 47.96 80.44 33.14
N SER A 314 49.06 79.74 32.86
CA SER A 314 50.41 80.17 33.29
C SER A 314 50.86 81.45 32.57
N VAL A 315 50.59 81.57 31.27
CA VAL A 315 50.88 82.80 30.51
C VAL A 315 50.01 83.96 31.01
N GLN A 316 48.72 83.73 31.26
CA GLN A 316 47.80 84.73 31.82
C GLN A 316 48.31 85.28 33.16
N ALA A 317 48.73 84.39 34.07
CA ALA A 317 49.28 84.79 35.36
C ALA A 317 50.56 85.66 35.22
N ARG A 318 51.44 85.31 34.28
CA ARG A 318 52.65 86.10 33.98
C ARG A 318 52.32 87.47 33.36
N SER A 319 51.34 87.53 32.46
CA SER A 319 50.88 88.79 31.87
C SER A 319 50.27 89.72 32.93
N LEU A 320 49.46 89.18 33.85
CA LEU A 320 48.93 89.96 34.97
C LEU A 320 50.05 90.48 35.88
N GLY A 321 51.08 89.67 36.16
CA GLY A 321 52.27 90.12 36.87
C GLY A 321 53.01 91.26 36.16
N LEU A 322 53.19 91.16 34.84
CA LEU A 322 53.82 92.20 34.04
C LEU A 322 53.00 93.50 34.05
N LYS A 323 51.66 93.40 34.06
CA LYS A 323 50.78 94.56 34.20
C LYS A 323 51.02 95.30 35.52
N GLU A 324 51.15 94.57 36.63
CA GLU A 324 51.46 95.14 37.94
C GLU A 324 52.84 95.83 37.94
N ASP A 325 53.85 95.21 37.31
CA ASP A 325 55.19 95.80 37.17
C ASP A 325 55.15 97.12 36.37
N MET A 326 54.35 97.19 35.30
CA MET A 326 54.15 98.43 34.53
C MET A 326 53.48 99.53 35.35
N LEU A 327 52.47 99.18 36.16
CA LEU A 327 51.82 100.13 37.08
C LEU A 327 52.79 100.65 38.14
N SER A 328 53.64 99.78 38.69
CA SER A 328 54.68 100.19 39.63
C SER A 328 55.71 101.12 38.97
N LEU A 329 56.13 100.83 37.74
CA LEU A 329 57.09 101.67 37.01
C LEU A 329 56.49 103.05 36.67
N ASP A 330 55.21 103.12 36.31
CA ASP A 330 54.50 104.38 36.11
C ASP A 330 54.45 105.23 37.40
N VAL A 331 54.13 104.62 38.55
CA VAL A 331 54.16 105.29 39.86
C VAL A 331 55.56 105.83 40.18
N GLN A 332 56.61 105.04 39.94
CA GLN A 332 58.00 105.48 40.14
C GLN A 332 58.38 106.63 39.20
N ALA A 333 57.99 106.56 37.92
CA ALA A 333 58.26 107.60 36.94
C ALA A 333 57.55 108.91 37.29
N ARG A 334 56.28 108.85 37.75
CA ARG A 334 55.55 110.01 38.30
C ARG A 334 56.27 110.63 39.51
N GLY A 335 56.76 109.80 40.43
CA GLY A 335 57.55 110.28 41.57
C GLY A 335 58.85 111.00 41.16
N ILE A 336 59.53 110.53 40.10
CA ILE A 336 60.70 111.24 39.54
C ILE A 336 60.28 112.59 38.93
N GLY A 337 59.16 112.64 38.21
CA GLY A 337 58.64 113.90 37.65
C GLY A 337 58.35 114.97 38.70
N GLU A 338 57.80 114.58 39.86
CA GLU A 338 57.60 115.48 41.00
C GLU A 338 58.92 116.04 41.53
N ILE A 339 59.95 115.18 41.69
CA ILE A 339 61.28 115.61 42.13
C ILE A 339 61.92 116.56 41.11
N LEU A 340 61.80 116.27 39.81
CA LEU A 340 62.34 117.13 38.75
C LEU A 340 61.70 118.52 38.74
N THR A 341 60.40 118.60 39.03
CA THR A 341 59.69 119.88 39.18
C THR A 341 60.30 120.70 40.32
N ILE A 342 60.54 120.08 41.48
CA ILE A 342 61.19 120.74 42.63
C ILE A 342 62.61 121.20 42.26
N ILE A 343 63.40 120.39 41.55
CA ILE A 343 64.77 120.77 41.15
C ILE A 343 64.73 121.94 40.16
N ARG A 344 63.79 121.94 39.21
CA ARG A 344 63.61 123.04 38.24
C ARG A 344 63.26 124.33 38.97
N ASP A 345 62.36 124.27 39.96
CA ASP A 345 61.99 125.42 40.80
C ASP A 345 63.19 125.93 41.62
N ILE A 346 63.98 125.04 42.22
CA ILE A 346 65.21 125.41 42.95
C ILE A 346 66.23 126.06 42.01
N ALA A 347 66.40 125.51 40.80
CA ALA A 347 67.33 126.05 39.82
C ALA A 347 66.88 127.44 39.34
N ASP A 348 65.59 127.65 39.09
CA ASP A 348 65.05 128.95 38.70
C ASP A 348 65.17 129.98 39.84
N GLN A 349 64.88 129.59 41.08
CA GLN A 349 65.15 130.41 42.27
C GLN A 349 66.64 130.76 42.40
N THR A 350 67.54 129.80 42.17
CA THR A 350 68.99 130.00 42.21
C THR A 350 69.45 130.95 41.10
N ASN A 351 68.86 130.84 39.91
CA ASN A 351 69.11 131.74 38.78
C ASN A 351 68.70 133.19 39.11
N LEU A 352 67.52 133.38 39.72
CA LEU A 352 67.05 134.68 40.20
C LEU A 352 67.94 135.26 41.31
N LEU A 353 68.37 134.43 42.27
CA LEU A 353 69.30 134.84 43.32
C LEU A 353 70.67 135.26 42.75
N ALA A 354 71.19 134.50 41.79
CA ALA A 354 72.44 134.80 41.11
C ALA A 354 72.35 136.10 40.30
N LEU A 355 71.23 136.35 39.62
CA LEU A 355 70.97 137.59 38.91
C LEU A 355 70.95 138.79 39.86
N ASN A 356 70.24 138.67 40.99
CA ASN A 356 70.21 139.71 42.02
C ASN A 356 71.61 139.99 42.60
N ALA A 357 72.41 138.94 42.83
CA ALA A 357 73.79 139.06 43.29
C ALA A 357 74.70 139.73 42.25
N ALA A 358 74.54 139.42 40.96
CA ALA A 358 75.27 140.05 39.87
C ALA A 358 74.94 141.56 39.75
N ILE A 359 73.67 141.93 39.93
CA ILE A 359 73.21 143.33 39.98
C ILE A 359 73.87 144.07 41.14
N GLU A 360 73.86 143.50 42.35
CA GLU A 360 74.45 144.14 43.53
C GLU A 360 75.99 144.21 43.44
N ALA A 361 76.63 143.20 42.84
CA ALA A 361 78.07 143.21 42.56
C ALA A 361 78.45 144.30 41.54
N ALA A 362 77.64 144.52 40.51
CA ALA A 362 77.84 145.64 39.57
C ALA A 362 77.65 147.00 40.26
N ARG A 363 76.73 147.08 41.23
CA ARG A 363 76.45 148.28 42.03
C ARG A 363 77.62 148.66 42.96
N ALA A 364 78.36 147.67 43.45
CA ALA A 364 79.53 147.87 44.31
C ALA A 364 80.82 148.27 43.55
N GLY A 365 80.78 148.38 42.22
CA GLY A 365 81.91 148.84 41.40
C GLY A 365 83.14 147.92 41.51
N ASP A 366 84.33 148.51 41.67
CA ASP A 366 85.60 147.75 41.73
C ASP A 366 85.68 146.77 42.91
N ALA A 367 85.01 147.07 44.03
CA ALA A 367 84.98 146.18 45.20
C ALA A 367 84.12 144.92 44.97
N GLY A 368 83.15 144.97 44.05
CA GLY A 368 82.23 143.87 43.73
C GLY A 368 82.73 142.91 42.65
N ARG A 369 83.89 143.19 42.03
CA ARG A 369 84.34 142.46 40.82
C ARG A 369 84.53 140.96 41.03
N GLY A 370 85.03 140.54 42.20
CA GLY A 370 85.16 139.12 42.56
C GLY A 370 83.80 138.45 42.78
N PHE A 371 82.86 139.16 43.41
CA PHE A 371 81.49 138.67 43.62
C PHE A 371 80.70 138.56 42.31
N ALA A 372 80.90 139.48 41.37
CA ALA A 372 80.24 139.44 40.06
C ALA A 372 80.60 138.16 39.27
N VAL A 373 81.87 137.75 39.31
CA VAL A 373 82.32 136.49 38.65
C VAL A 373 81.66 135.27 39.29
N VAL A 374 81.57 135.22 40.62
CA VAL A 374 80.90 134.11 41.32
C VAL A 374 79.41 134.10 41.00
N ALA A 375 78.74 135.25 41.00
CA ALA A 375 77.33 135.36 40.67
C ALA A 375 77.02 134.90 39.23
N ASP A 376 77.85 135.28 38.25
CA ASP A 376 77.70 134.80 36.87
C ASP A 376 77.96 133.28 36.73
N GLU A 377 78.89 132.72 37.51
CA GLU A 377 79.15 131.28 37.50
C GLU A 377 77.99 130.49 38.13
N VAL A 378 77.40 130.99 39.22
CA VAL A 378 76.19 130.42 39.83
C VAL A 378 75.00 130.52 38.87
N ARG A 379 74.85 131.64 38.16
CA ARG A 379 73.80 131.82 37.13
C ARG A 379 73.93 130.78 36.02
N LYS A 380 75.13 130.63 35.45
CA LYS A 380 75.40 129.61 34.42
C LYS A 380 75.17 128.18 34.95
N LEU A 381 75.49 127.91 36.21
CA LEU A 381 75.24 126.61 36.81
C LEU A 381 73.72 126.34 36.93
N ALA A 382 72.95 127.34 37.37
CA ALA A 382 71.49 127.25 37.44
C ALA A 382 70.85 127.02 36.06
N GLU A 383 71.27 127.78 35.03
CA GLU A 383 70.82 127.59 33.64
C GLU A 383 71.17 126.17 33.11
N LYS A 384 72.37 125.66 33.41
CA LYS A 384 72.75 124.27 33.08
C LYS A 384 71.90 123.24 33.81
N THR A 385 71.58 123.46 35.09
CA THR A 385 70.71 122.58 35.88
C THR A 385 69.29 122.56 35.34
N MET A 386 68.74 123.71 34.93
CA MET A 386 67.42 123.79 34.28
C MET A 386 67.40 123.03 32.94
N SER A 387 68.45 123.19 32.13
CA SER A 387 68.56 122.46 30.86
C SER A 387 68.71 120.94 31.07
N ALA A 388 69.51 120.53 32.06
CA ALA A 388 69.68 119.13 32.40
C ALA A 388 68.38 118.51 32.93
N THR A 389 67.68 119.18 33.85
CA THR A 389 66.38 118.73 34.37
C THR A 389 65.33 118.63 33.27
N HIS A 390 65.31 119.54 32.29
CA HIS A 390 64.44 119.42 31.12
C HIS A 390 64.70 118.16 30.29
N LYS A 391 65.97 117.79 30.07
CA LYS A 391 66.28 116.54 29.35
C LYS A 391 65.86 115.30 30.15
N VAL A 392 65.97 115.32 31.47
CA VAL A 392 65.50 114.20 32.30
C VAL A 392 63.96 114.15 32.32
N ASP A 393 63.29 115.30 32.34
CA ASP A 393 61.83 115.43 32.27
C ASP A 393 61.27 114.83 30.97
N GLU A 394 61.89 115.15 29.82
CA GLU A 394 61.57 114.51 28.53
C GLU A 394 61.77 113.00 28.57
N ALA A 395 62.87 112.51 29.18
CA ALA A 395 63.13 111.09 29.31
C ALA A 395 62.11 110.38 30.22
N VAL A 396 61.69 111.01 31.32
CA VAL A 396 60.65 110.50 32.22
C VAL A 396 59.29 110.48 31.53
N GLY A 397 58.94 111.52 30.78
CA GLY A 397 57.70 111.53 29.98
C GLY A 397 57.67 110.43 28.91
N ALA A 398 58.82 110.14 28.28
CA ALA A 398 58.95 109.02 27.36
C ALA A 398 58.79 107.66 28.08
N ILE A 399 59.33 107.51 29.30
CA ILE A 399 59.12 106.31 30.12
C ILE A 399 57.64 106.14 30.45
N GLN A 400 56.96 107.18 30.94
CA GLN A 400 55.52 107.15 31.27
C GLN A 400 54.66 106.72 30.09
N THR A 401 54.89 107.34 28.92
CA THR A 401 54.19 106.98 27.68
C THR A 401 54.48 105.52 27.28
N GLY A 402 55.73 105.08 27.45
CA GLY A 402 56.14 103.71 27.18
C GLY A 402 55.49 102.69 28.11
N THR A 403 55.37 102.99 29.41
CA THR A 403 54.70 102.15 30.40
C THR A 403 53.21 102.05 30.15
N ASP A 404 52.53 103.16 29.85
CA ASP A 404 51.09 103.16 29.55
C ASP A 404 50.77 102.33 28.30
N SER A 405 51.54 102.51 27.23
CA SER A 405 51.41 101.72 26.01
C SER A 405 51.68 100.23 26.25
N SER A 406 52.69 99.91 27.07
CA SER A 406 53.00 98.53 27.45
C SER A 406 51.90 97.91 28.31
N ALA A 407 51.33 98.66 29.25
CA ALA A 407 50.22 98.20 30.09
C ALA A 407 48.96 97.90 29.26
N GLN A 408 48.65 98.73 28.25
CA GLN A 408 47.56 98.46 27.32
C GLN A 408 47.82 97.20 26.49
N THR A 409 49.03 97.05 25.95
CA THR A 409 49.40 95.85 25.17
C THR A 409 49.29 94.58 26.01
N VAL A 410 49.64 94.64 27.29
CA VAL A 410 49.48 93.52 28.22
C VAL A 410 48.01 93.23 28.52
N GLN A 411 47.16 94.26 28.63
CA GLN A 411 45.72 94.08 28.79
C GLN A 411 45.10 93.36 27.58
N ASP A 412 45.42 93.81 26.37
CA ASP A 412 44.95 93.18 25.13
C ASP A 412 45.43 91.71 25.04
N ALA A 413 46.67 91.44 25.48
CA ALA A 413 47.19 90.07 25.54
C ALA A 413 46.43 89.18 26.54
N VAL A 414 46.02 89.71 27.70
CA VAL A 414 45.22 88.97 28.68
C VAL A 414 43.85 88.59 28.11
N GLU A 415 43.20 89.50 27.39
CA GLU A 415 41.91 89.24 26.73
C GLU A 415 42.04 88.17 25.64
N ALA A 416 43.08 88.26 24.80
CA ALA A 416 43.35 87.25 23.78
C ALA A 416 43.65 85.86 24.38
N ILE A 417 44.38 85.80 25.51
CA ILE A 417 44.64 84.53 26.21
C ILE A 417 43.35 83.92 26.74
N ASP A 418 42.42 84.72 27.28
CA ASP A 418 41.13 84.24 27.79
C ASP A 418 40.29 83.61 26.66
N GLU A 419 40.22 84.27 25.50
CA GLU A 419 39.54 83.74 24.32
C GLU A 419 40.14 82.41 23.85
N VAL A 420 41.47 82.33 23.72
CA VAL A 420 42.16 81.11 23.30
C VAL A 420 41.98 79.99 24.32
N THR A 421 41.95 80.31 25.61
CA THR A 421 41.69 79.33 26.68
C THR A 421 40.29 78.75 26.55
N GLY A 422 39.28 79.59 26.30
CA GLY A 422 37.91 79.15 26.06
C GLY A 422 37.78 78.23 24.84
N GLN A 423 38.44 78.57 23.72
CA GLN A 423 38.45 77.74 22.51
C GLN A 423 39.15 76.39 22.73
N ALA A 424 40.27 76.38 23.47
CA ALA A 424 40.99 75.16 23.81
C ALA A 424 40.14 74.23 24.68
N GLN A 425 39.39 74.79 25.63
CA GLN A 425 38.50 74.01 26.49
C GLN A 425 37.34 73.39 25.70
N GLN A 426 36.68 74.15 24.83
CA GLN A 426 35.64 73.63 23.93
C GLN A 426 36.18 72.52 23.01
N SER A 427 37.40 72.68 22.51
CA SER A 427 38.06 71.66 21.68
C SER A 427 38.34 70.38 22.48
N GLY A 428 38.75 70.52 23.75
CA GLY A 428 38.94 69.38 24.66
C GLY A 428 37.64 68.61 24.92
N GLU A 429 36.54 69.32 25.21
CA GLU A 429 35.21 68.72 25.40
C GLU A 429 34.72 67.97 24.16
N ALA A 430 34.93 68.55 22.97
CA ALA A 430 34.59 67.90 21.70
C ALA A 430 35.38 66.60 21.50
N LEU A 431 36.68 66.59 21.85
CA LEU A 431 37.53 65.39 21.76
C LEU A 431 37.09 64.30 22.74
N VAL A 432 36.71 64.64 23.97
CA VAL A 432 36.13 63.69 24.93
C VAL A 432 34.83 63.08 24.37
N HIS A 433 33.98 63.88 23.75
CA HIS A 433 32.75 63.39 23.14
C HIS A 433 33.04 62.45 21.95
N ILE A 434 34.01 62.77 21.09
CA ILE A 434 34.46 61.89 20.00
C ILE A 434 34.98 60.56 20.55
N ALA A 435 35.77 60.59 21.63
CA ALA A 435 36.27 59.37 22.28
C ALA A 435 35.10 58.48 22.77
N GLY A 436 34.06 59.07 23.37
CA GLY A 436 32.87 58.35 23.78
C GLY A 436 32.14 57.69 22.59
N LEU A 437 31.85 58.45 21.54
CA LEU A 437 31.20 57.93 20.33
C LEU A 437 31.98 56.81 19.65
N ALA A 438 33.31 56.92 19.62
CA ALA A 438 34.19 55.89 19.07
C ALA A 438 34.15 54.60 19.90
N ASN A 439 34.09 54.68 21.23
CA ASN A 439 33.95 53.53 22.11
C ASN A 439 32.60 52.83 21.93
N ASP A 440 31.51 53.59 21.83
CA ASP A 440 30.17 53.06 21.59
C ASP A 440 30.10 52.39 20.21
N SER A 441 30.71 53.01 19.20
CA SER A 441 30.81 52.45 17.84
C SER A 441 31.58 51.13 17.85
N SER A 442 32.70 51.04 18.57
CA SER A 442 33.45 49.79 18.72
C SER A 442 32.59 48.67 19.32
N SER A 443 31.84 48.98 20.38
CA SER A 443 30.95 48.02 21.06
C SER A 443 29.82 47.54 20.14
N GLN A 444 29.21 48.45 19.37
CA GLN A 444 28.13 48.10 18.45
C GLN A 444 28.65 47.25 17.28
N VAL A 445 29.84 47.55 16.78
CA VAL A 445 30.46 46.79 15.70
C VAL A 445 30.88 45.39 16.18
N GLN A 446 31.34 45.23 17.42
CA GLN A 446 31.58 43.90 18.01
C GLN A 446 30.30 43.04 18.06
N ALA A 447 29.14 43.66 18.34
CA ALA A 447 27.86 42.96 18.28
C ALA A 447 27.51 42.50 16.86
N ILE A 448 27.88 43.28 15.82
CA ILE A 448 27.74 42.86 14.42
C ILE A 448 28.62 41.64 14.11
N ALA A 449 29.88 41.63 14.57
CA ALA A 449 30.77 40.48 14.39
C ALA A 449 30.22 39.21 15.06
N ALA A 450 29.65 39.33 16.26
CA ALA A 450 28.99 38.23 16.95
C ALA A 450 27.76 37.72 16.18
N ALA A 451 26.90 38.63 15.72
CA ALA A 451 25.73 38.27 14.92
C ALA A 451 26.11 37.60 13.58
N ALA A 452 27.17 38.06 12.93
CA ALA A 452 27.71 37.41 11.73
C ALA A 452 28.20 35.98 12.03
N THR A 453 28.86 35.77 13.18
CA THR A 453 29.28 34.42 13.60
C THR A 453 28.07 33.50 13.82
N GLU A 454 26.99 33.99 14.44
CA GLU A 454 25.74 33.24 14.59
C GLU A 454 25.08 32.94 13.23
N GLN A 455 25.08 33.89 12.30
CA GLN A 455 24.58 33.69 10.94
C GLN A 455 25.39 32.63 10.17
N SER A 456 26.70 32.55 10.36
CA SER A 456 27.53 31.51 9.74
C SER A 456 27.13 30.12 10.24
N ALA A 457 26.94 29.96 11.56
CA ALA A 457 26.46 28.71 12.15
C ALA A 457 25.07 28.29 11.63
N ALA A 458 24.15 29.26 11.50
CA ALA A 458 22.83 29.02 10.91
C ALA A 458 22.91 28.60 9.43
N SER A 459 23.82 29.23 8.66
CA SER A 459 24.06 28.87 7.26
C SER A 459 24.59 27.45 7.11
N GLU A 460 25.51 27.01 7.98
CA GLU A 460 25.99 25.63 8.01
C GLU A 460 24.88 24.62 8.35
N GLU A 461 23.98 24.96 9.27
CA GLU A 461 22.82 24.13 9.59
C GLU A 461 21.85 24.00 8.41
N ILE A 462 21.58 25.10 7.72
CA ILE A 462 20.75 25.07 6.51
C ILE A 462 21.41 24.22 5.42
N ASN A 463 22.74 24.33 5.23
CA ASN A 463 23.45 23.52 4.24
C ASN A 463 23.36 22.01 4.54
N ARG A 464 23.45 21.63 5.83
CA ARG A 464 23.18 20.26 6.28
C ARG A 464 21.75 19.81 5.98
N ASN A 465 20.76 20.66 6.26
CA ASN A 465 19.35 20.38 5.95
C ASN A 465 19.12 20.21 4.44
N VAL A 466 19.76 21.03 3.61
CA VAL A 466 19.68 20.91 2.14
C VAL A 466 20.25 19.57 1.67
N ALA A 467 21.38 19.12 2.24
CA ALA A 467 21.96 17.81 1.94
C ALA A 467 21.02 16.65 2.35
N ASP A 468 20.36 16.75 3.51
CA ASP A 468 19.41 15.74 3.97
C ASP A 468 18.16 15.68 3.09
N ILE A 469 17.62 16.82 2.67
CA ILE A 469 16.47 16.88 1.75
C ILE A 469 16.86 16.37 0.36
N SER A 470 18.10 16.63 -0.09
CA SER A 470 18.61 16.07 -1.35
C SER A 470 18.65 14.54 -1.31
N LYS A 471 19.16 13.97 -0.20
CA LYS A 471 19.12 12.52 0.04
C LYS A 471 17.70 11.97 0.09
N LEU A 472 16.78 12.68 0.75
CA LEU A 472 15.36 12.30 0.78
C LEU A 472 14.75 12.30 -0.63
N SER A 473 15.05 13.30 -1.45
CA SER A 473 14.58 13.41 -2.84
C SER A 473 15.09 12.23 -3.69
N HIS A 474 16.33 11.81 -3.47
CA HIS A 474 16.88 10.60 -4.10
C HIS A 474 16.10 9.35 -3.69
N ASN A 475 15.83 9.16 -2.40
CA ASN A 475 15.05 8.03 -1.89
C ASN A 475 13.60 8.01 -2.43
N ILE A 476 12.97 9.19 -2.55
CA ILE A 476 11.63 9.33 -3.15
C ILE A 476 11.66 8.88 -4.61
N THR A 477 12.66 9.33 -5.38
CA THR A 477 12.82 8.94 -6.78
C THR A 477 12.95 7.42 -6.93
N GLN A 478 13.78 6.78 -6.10
CA GLN A 478 13.93 5.32 -6.09
C GLN A 478 12.62 4.62 -5.70
N SER A 479 11.91 5.13 -4.70
CA SER A 479 10.61 4.57 -4.27
C SER A 479 9.55 4.69 -5.36
N MET A 480 9.56 5.78 -6.13
CA MET A 480 8.67 5.97 -7.28
C MET A 480 9.01 5.02 -8.44
N GLU A 481 10.27 4.67 -8.64
CA GLU A 481 10.68 3.65 -9.62
C GLU A 481 10.15 2.27 -9.24
N VAL A 482 10.29 1.87 -7.97
CA VAL A 482 9.71 0.61 -7.47
C VAL A 482 8.18 0.62 -7.59
N ALA A 483 7.53 1.72 -7.21
CA ALA A 483 6.08 1.85 -7.35
C ALA A 483 5.62 1.72 -8.81
N ALA A 484 6.37 2.28 -9.77
CA ALA A 484 6.06 2.15 -11.18
C ALA A 484 6.13 0.69 -11.67
N GLU A 485 7.13 -0.07 -11.19
CA GLU A 485 7.26 -1.50 -11.48
C GLU A 485 6.07 -2.30 -10.90
N GLU A 486 5.70 -2.05 -9.64
CA GLU A 486 4.56 -2.71 -9.00
C GLU A 486 3.23 -2.43 -9.72
N VAL A 487 3.00 -1.18 -10.16
CA VAL A 487 1.80 -0.83 -10.92
C VAL A 487 1.79 -1.49 -12.30
N THR A 488 2.95 -1.62 -12.94
CA THR A 488 3.09 -2.37 -14.19
C THR A 488 2.71 -3.84 -14.00
N GLU A 489 3.08 -4.44 -12.87
CA GLU A 489 2.69 -5.80 -12.51
C GLU A 489 1.18 -5.92 -12.25
N ILE A 490 0.55 -4.93 -11.59
CA ILE A 490 -0.91 -4.87 -11.43
C ILE A 490 -1.62 -4.84 -12.79
N LEU A 491 -1.12 -4.02 -13.73
CA LEU A 491 -1.67 -3.97 -15.09
C LEU A 491 -1.56 -5.33 -15.79
N ARG A 492 -0.43 -6.03 -15.62
CA ARG A 492 -0.22 -7.38 -16.15
C ARG A 492 -1.22 -8.38 -15.54
N GLN A 493 -1.47 -8.32 -14.24
CA GLN A 493 -2.47 -9.16 -13.57
C GLN A 493 -3.90 -8.85 -14.02
N ALA A 494 -4.24 -7.57 -14.18
CA ALA A 494 -5.52 -7.15 -14.75
C ALA A 494 -5.73 -7.74 -16.15
N GLN A 495 -4.70 -7.70 -17.00
CA GLN A 495 -4.75 -8.31 -18.33
C GLN A 495 -4.95 -9.83 -18.25
N SER A 496 -4.27 -10.52 -17.33
CA SER A 496 -4.48 -11.96 -17.12
C SER A 496 -5.91 -12.30 -16.70
N ILE A 497 -6.57 -11.43 -15.92
CA ILE A 497 -7.99 -11.60 -15.57
C ILE A 497 -8.86 -11.50 -16.82
N TYR A 498 -8.59 -10.53 -17.71
CA TYR A 498 -9.32 -10.44 -18.99
C TYR A 498 -9.16 -11.68 -19.85
N ASP A 499 -7.94 -12.21 -19.95
CA ASP A 499 -7.68 -13.41 -20.77
C ASP A 499 -8.48 -14.62 -20.24
N VAL A 500 -8.56 -14.79 -18.92
CA VAL A 500 -9.40 -15.83 -18.29
C VAL A 500 -10.89 -15.59 -18.55
N LEU A 501 -11.36 -14.34 -18.46
CA LEU A 501 -12.75 -13.99 -18.72
C LEU A 501 -13.16 -14.26 -20.16
N GLU A 502 -12.27 -14.00 -21.11
CA GLU A 502 -12.49 -14.29 -22.53
C GLU A 502 -12.61 -15.81 -22.76
N SER A 503 -11.77 -16.61 -22.10
CA SER A 503 -11.88 -18.07 -22.13
C SER A 503 -13.23 -18.56 -21.59
N ILE A 504 -13.69 -18.03 -20.44
CA ILE A 504 -14.98 -18.40 -19.85
C ILE A 504 -16.15 -17.97 -20.75
N ARG A 505 -16.06 -16.79 -21.37
CA ARG A 505 -17.07 -16.32 -22.33
C ARG A 505 -17.15 -17.26 -23.54
N GLY A 506 -16.01 -17.67 -24.09
CA GLY A 506 -15.96 -18.63 -25.18
C GLY A 506 -16.53 -20.00 -24.81
N GLU A 507 -16.33 -20.47 -23.58
CA GLU A 507 -16.98 -21.70 -23.08
C GLU A 507 -18.50 -21.54 -22.94
N LEU A 508 -18.98 -20.41 -22.41
CA LEU A 508 -20.41 -20.12 -22.29
C LEU A 508 -21.12 -20.03 -23.66
N GLU A 509 -20.44 -19.49 -24.67
CA GLU A 509 -20.96 -19.43 -26.04
C GLU A 509 -21.04 -20.82 -26.70
N ARG A 510 -20.06 -21.69 -26.46
CA ARG A 510 -20.11 -23.10 -26.90
C ARG A 510 -21.22 -23.87 -26.18
N ASP A 511 -21.34 -23.72 -24.86
CA ASP A 511 -22.41 -24.33 -24.07
C ASP A 511 -23.80 -23.89 -24.57
N ASN A 512 -23.95 -22.63 -25.02
CA ASN A 512 -25.19 -22.13 -25.62
C ASN A 512 -25.48 -22.76 -26.98
N ALA A 513 -24.46 -22.89 -27.84
CA ALA A 513 -24.61 -23.52 -29.15
C ALA A 513 -24.99 -25.01 -29.03
N ASP A 514 -24.36 -25.74 -28.11
CA ASP A 514 -24.66 -27.14 -27.84
C ASP A 514 -26.06 -27.34 -27.23
N ALA A 515 -26.48 -26.42 -26.35
CA ALA A 515 -27.83 -26.44 -25.79
C ALA A 515 -28.92 -26.17 -26.85
N GLN A 516 -28.68 -25.24 -27.77
CA GLN A 516 -29.61 -24.94 -28.88
C GLN A 516 -29.68 -26.09 -29.89
N ALA A 517 -28.54 -26.68 -30.27
CA ALA A 517 -28.50 -27.83 -31.16
C ALA A 517 -29.20 -29.08 -30.58
N GLY A 518 -29.14 -29.29 -29.26
CA GLY A 518 -29.83 -30.37 -28.57
C GLY A 518 -31.36 -30.20 -28.51
N THR A 519 -31.87 -28.96 -28.51
CA THR A 519 -33.31 -28.67 -28.60
C THR A 519 -33.86 -28.82 -30.03
N ASP A 520 -33.08 -28.49 -31.05
CA ASP A 520 -33.51 -28.61 -32.45
C ASP A 520 -33.52 -30.06 -32.97
N MET A 521 -32.82 -30.99 -32.30
CA MET A 521 -32.93 -32.44 -32.57
C MET A 521 -34.07 -33.14 -31.81
N ALA A 522 -34.72 -32.45 -30.86
CA ALA A 522 -35.78 -32.99 -30.01
C ALA A 522 -37.20 -32.51 -30.38
N ASN A 523 -37.30 -31.56 -31.30
CA ASN A 523 -38.53 -31.19 -32.02
C ASN A 523 -38.53 -31.85 -33.41
#